data_AF-A0A7C3A8L0-F1
#
_entry.id   AF-A0A7C3A8L0-F1
#
_cell.length_a   1.000
_cell.length_b   1.000
_cell.length_c   1.000
_cell.angle_alpha   90.00
_cell.angle_beta   90.00
_cell.angle_gamma   90.00
#
_symmetry.space_group_name_H-M   'P 1'
#
loop_
_entity.id
_entity.type
_entity.pdbx_description
1 polymer ?
#
loop_
_entity_poly.entity_id
_entity_poly.type
_entity_poly.pdbx_seq_one_letter_code
_entity_poly.pdbx_strand_id
1 'polypeptide(L)'
;MRGRISILHLERALILFPLLAIVWVMGCGEEEKAEPVYLIDYTSEGIPGSSLKVWFSGEVISVKFNGHPADKIYFDEKKGFWCARWKLPSMEELIIGYDIILVYVEWTDAIGRTKYKVIAIPSELIPPEVARTNPKDGSTVNAEEVNRKGIIVEFSDQIDTERNGDMFTLMDSKGRRLDWSVSWSSDCIKATLKPKEGMELKPGEVYVLVVENYYNLIGYKGEKSIIIFFTADD
;
A
#
# COMPACT_ATOMS: atom_id res chain seq x y z
N MET A 1 77.81 10.94 -11.03
CA MET A 1 77.06 10.56 -12.25
C MET A 1 75.59 10.53 -11.85
N ARG A 2 74.81 11.59 -12.14
CA ARG A 2 73.88 11.72 -13.29
C ARG A 2 72.96 10.48 -13.41
N GLY A 3 71.63 10.55 -13.29
CA GLY A 3 70.70 11.67 -13.03
C GLY A 3 69.23 11.27 -13.30
N ARG A 4 68.32 12.19 -12.90
CA ARG A 4 66.90 12.43 -13.31
C ARG A 4 65.87 11.34 -12.94
N ILE A 5 64.92 11.54 -12.02
CA ILE A 5 63.78 12.51 -11.91
C ILE A 5 62.92 12.60 -13.17
N SER A 6 61.65 12.18 -13.05
CA SER A 6 60.49 12.86 -13.64
C SER A 6 59.20 12.55 -12.86
N ILE A 7 58.78 13.54 -12.08
CA ILE A 7 57.41 13.83 -11.63
C ILE A 7 56.78 14.69 -12.72
N LEU A 8 55.60 14.36 -13.24
CA LEU A 8 54.68 15.25 -13.97
C LEU A 8 53.36 14.48 -14.21
N HIS A 9 52.15 15.01 -14.13
CA HIS A 9 51.65 16.33 -13.74
C HIS A 9 50.14 16.19 -13.50
N LEU A 10 49.65 16.85 -12.46
CA LEU A 10 48.25 17.11 -12.19
C LEU A 10 47.94 18.48 -12.83
N GLU A 11 47.07 18.55 -13.82
CA GLU A 11 46.53 19.85 -14.26
C GLU A 11 45.00 19.81 -14.37
N ARG A 12 44.41 20.74 -13.63
CA ARG A 12 43.04 21.22 -13.75
C ARG A 12 42.94 22.05 -15.03
N ALA A 13 41.83 21.93 -15.76
CA ALA A 13 41.35 23.00 -16.62
C ALA A 13 39.82 23.06 -16.57
N LEU A 14 39.32 23.99 -15.75
CA LEU A 14 38.08 24.70 -16.03
C LEU A 14 38.27 25.42 -17.38
N ILE A 15 37.27 25.43 -18.27
CA ILE A 15 36.89 26.59 -19.10
C ILE A 15 35.55 26.31 -19.80
N LEU A 16 34.61 27.19 -19.48
CA LEU A 16 33.49 27.77 -20.23
C LEU A 16 32.69 26.96 -21.29
N PHE A 17 31.37 27.00 -21.05
CA PHE A 17 30.30 27.09 -22.04
C PHE A 17 30.70 27.83 -23.33
N PRO A 18 30.20 27.32 -24.47
CA PRO A 18 29.37 28.17 -25.31
C PRO A 18 28.02 27.54 -25.59
N LEU A 19 27.00 28.40 -25.57
CA LEU A 19 25.78 28.27 -26.36
C LEU A 19 26.08 27.60 -27.71
N LEU A 20 25.40 26.51 -28.05
CA LEU A 20 25.24 26.11 -29.44
C LEU A 20 23.87 25.46 -29.67
N ALA A 21 23.05 26.22 -30.41
CA ALA A 21 22.03 25.81 -31.35
C ALA A 21 21.20 24.56 -31.02
N ILE A 22 19.95 24.82 -30.65
CA ILE A 22 18.80 23.96 -30.96
C ILE A 22 18.84 23.66 -32.47
N VAL A 23 19.32 22.48 -32.83
CA VAL A 23 18.99 21.86 -34.11
C VAL A 23 17.75 21.00 -33.84
N TRP A 24 16.62 21.44 -34.38
CA TRP A 24 15.43 20.60 -34.53
C TRP A 24 15.81 19.44 -35.45
N VAL A 25 16.20 18.31 -34.87
CA VAL A 25 16.10 17.01 -35.54
C VAL A 25 14.74 16.45 -35.16
N MET A 26 13.73 16.72 -35.99
CA MET A 26 12.57 15.84 -36.06
C MET A 26 13.09 14.51 -36.62
N GLY A 27 13.01 13.44 -35.85
CA GLY A 27 13.39 12.12 -36.33
C GLY A 27 13.53 11.08 -35.23
N CYS A 28 12.41 10.44 -34.91
CA CYS A 28 12.28 9.22 -34.09
C CYS A 28 12.97 9.27 -32.72
N GLY A 29 12.28 9.86 -31.74
CA GLY A 29 12.54 9.50 -30.36
C GLY A 29 12.30 8.01 -30.17
N GLU A 30 13.27 7.30 -29.62
CA GLU A 30 12.99 6.03 -28.95
C GLU A 30 11.91 6.32 -27.90
N GLU A 31 10.69 5.83 -28.18
CA GLU A 31 9.61 5.81 -27.22
C GLU A 31 10.11 5.16 -25.93
N GLU A 32 10.13 5.96 -24.87
CA GLU A 32 10.46 5.55 -23.52
C GLU A 32 9.66 4.27 -23.20
N LYS A 33 10.38 3.15 -23.04
CA LYS A 33 9.79 1.82 -22.87
C LYS A 33 8.87 1.84 -21.67
N ALA A 34 7.56 1.88 -21.92
CA ALA A 34 6.53 1.72 -20.93
C ALA A 34 6.68 0.35 -20.25
N GLU A 35 7.37 0.35 -19.10
CA GLU A 35 7.36 -0.77 -18.17
C GLU A 35 6.02 -0.73 -17.42
N PRO A 36 5.30 -1.85 -17.29
CA PRO A 36 4.06 -1.89 -16.52
C PRO A 36 4.30 -1.40 -15.08
N VAL A 37 3.42 -0.52 -14.61
CA VAL A 37 3.39 -0.09 -13.20
C VAL A 37 2.53 -1.09 -12.44
N TYR A 38 3.16 -1.80 -11.51
CA TYR A 38 2.51 -2.85 -10.73
C TYR A 38 1.77 -2.24 -9.55
N LEU A 39 0.46 -2.19 -9.68
CA LEU A 39 -0.44 -2.18 -8.54
C LEU A 39 -1.14 -3.55 -8.58
N ILE A 40 -1.36 -4.18 -7.44
CA ILE A 40 -2.23 -5.35 -7.35
C ILE A 40 -3.45 -4.87 -6.56
N ASP A 41 -4.63 -4.85 -7.19
CA ASP A 41 -5.91 -4.78 -6.45
C ASP A 41 -6.34 -6.22 -6.25
N TYR A 42 -6.46 -6.63 -5.00
CA TYR A 42 -7.30 -7.76 -4.65
C TYR A 42 -8.72 -7.21 -4.48
N THR A 43 -9.62 -7.50 -5.43
CA THR A 43 -11.03 -7.19 -5.19
C THR A 43 -11.56 -8.10 -4.07
N SER A 44 -11.51 -7.58 -2.85
CA SER A 44 -12.41 -7.83 -1.72
C SER A 44 -12.63 -9.25 -1.18
N GLU A 45 -12.01 -10.32 -1.67
CA GLU A 45 -12.14 -11.64 -1.02
C GLU A 45 -10.87 -12.46 -1.15
N GLY A 46 -9.79 -12.15 -0.40
CA GLY A 46 -8.51 -12.89 -0.39
C GLY A 46 -8.64 -14.39 -0.05
N ILE A 47 -9.28 -15.12 -0.95
CA ILE A 47 -9.72 -16.51 -0.92
C ILE A 47 -9.62 -16.97 -2.39
N PRO A 48 -9.33 -18.25 -2.67
CA PRO A 48 -9.75 -18.92 -3.90
C PRO A 48 -11.02 -18.33 -4.53
N GLY A 49 -10.93 -17.83 -5.76
CA GLY A 49 -12.04 -17.17 -6.45
C GLY A 49 -12.01 -15.64 -6.43
N SER A 50 -11.05 -15.01 -5.76
CA SER A 50 -10.77 -13.58 -5.90
C SER A 50 -10.20 -13.21 -7.26
N SER A 51 -10.42 -11.97 -7.70
CA SER A 51 -9.81 -11.48 -8.94
C SER A 51 -8.48 -10.77 -8.68
N LEU A 52 -7.41 -11.27 -9.30
CA LEU A 52 -6.15 -10.57 -9.51
C LEU A 52 -6.34 -9.49 -10.58
N LYS A 53 -5.97 -8.25 -10.30
CA LYS A 53 -5.86 -7.19 -11.30
C LYS A 53 -4.42 -6.80 -11.53
N VAL A 54 -4.04 -6.61 -12.80
CA VAL A 54 -2.73 -6.12 -13.22
C VAL A 54 -2.92 -4.94 -14.16
N TRP A 55 -2.20 -3.85 -13.92
CA TRP A 55 -2.23 -2.66 -14.77
C TRP A 55 -1.01 -2.56 -15.68
N PHE A 56 -1.22 -1.92 -16.82
CA PHE A 56 -0.27 -1.77 -17.91
C PHE A 56 -0.20 -0.29 -18.31
N SER A 57 1.02 0.19 -18.48
CA SER A 57 1.35 1.57 -18.89
C SER A 57 1.06 1.87 -20.35
N GLY A 58 0.71 0.85 -21.14
CA GLY A 58 0.29 0.99 -22.53
C GLY A 58 -0.89 0.07 -22.85
N GLU A 59 -1.45 0.26 -24.05
CA GLU A 59 -2.54 -0.57 -24.54
C GLU A 59 -2.11 -2.03 -24.69
N VAL A 60 -2.94 -2.92 -24.14
CA VAL A 60 -2.77 -4.36 -24.21
C VAL A 60 -3.98 -4.99 -24.89
N ILE A 61 -3.72 -5.86 -25.86
CA ILE A 61 -4.74 -6.51 -26.67
C ILE A 61 -5.05 -7.93 -26.17
N SER A 62 -4.10 -8.57 -25.50
CA SER A 62 -4.29 -9.87 -24.87
C SER A 62 -3.42 -10.00 -23.63
N VAL A 63 -3.94 -10.69 -22.62
CA VAL A 63 -3.22 -11.01 -21.38
C VAL A 63 -3.59 -12.44 -21.00
N LYS A 64 -2.59 -13.21 -20.56
CA LYS A 64 -2.75 -14.53 -19.96
C LYS A 64 -2.05 -14.59 -18.61
N PHE A 65 -2.61 -15.36 -17.70
CA PHE A 65 -2.09 -15.63 -16.37
C PHE A 65 -1.94 -17.15 -16.21
N ASN A 66 -0.73 -17.62 -15.93
CA ASN A 66 -0.38 -19.05 -15.91
C ASN A 66 -0.84 -19.79 -17.18
N GLY A 67 -0.81 -19.12 -18.33
CA GLY A 67 -1.27 -19.66 -19.61
C GLY A 67 -2.78 -19.53 -19.87
N HIS A 68 -3.58 -19.11 -18.89
CA HIS A 68 -5.03 -18.90 -19.04
C HIS A 68 -5.35 -17.45 -19.44
N PRO A 69 -6.25 -17.20 -20.42
CA PRO A 69 -6.65 -15.84 -20.77
C PRO A 69 -7.21 -15.07 -19.56
N ALA A 70 -6.95 -13.76 -19.54
CA ALA A 70 -7.61 -12.85 -18.62
C ALA A 70 -9.14 -12.91 -18.79
N ASP A 71 -9.89 -12.80 -17.69
CA ASP A 71 -11.36 -12.74 -17.75
C ASP A 71 -11.85 -11.44 -18.37
N LYS A 72 -11.10 -10.35 -18.17
CA LYS A 72 -11.44 -9.03 -18.67
C LYS A 72 -10.19 -8.20 -18.89
N ILE A 73 -10.18 -7.42 -19.97
CA ILE A 73 -9.21 -6.35 -20.23
C ILE A 73 -10.02 -5.07 -20.44
N TYR A 74 -9.65 -3.98 -19.78
CA TYR A 74 -10.33 -2.68 -19.87
C TYR A 74 -9.41 -1.52 -19.49
N PHE A 75 -9.72 -0.31 -19.94
CA PHE A 75 -9.04 0.90 -19.49
C PHE A 75 -9.66 1.41 -18.18
N ASP A 76 -8.85 1.59 -17.14
CA ASP A 76 -9.26 2.15 -15.85
C ASP A 76 -9.07 3.67 -15.89
N GLU A 77 -10.15 4.40 -16.19
CA GLU A 77 -10.12 5.86 -16.35
C GLU A 77 -9.62 6.60 -15.09
N LYS A 78 -9.87 6.04 -13.89
CA LYS A 78 -9.43 6.68 -12.64
C LYS A 78 -7.92 6.59 -12.47
N LYS A 79 -7.33 5.45 -12.86
CA LYS A 79 -5.89 5.21 -12.75
C LYS A 79 -5.12 5.63 -14.00
N GLY A 80 -5.79 5.82 -15.13
CA GLY A 80 -5.16 6.18 -16.42
C GLY A 80 -4.38 5.02 -17.05
N PHE A 81 -4.71 3.78 -16.71
CA PHE A 81 -3.97 2.59 -17.12
C PHE A 81 -4.88 1.52 -17.70
N TRP A 82 -4.35 0.71 -18.62
CA TRP A 82 -5.02 -0.52 -19.02
C TRP A 82 -4.93 -1.55 -17.89
N CYS A 83 -5.99 -2.32 -17.68
CA CYS A 83 -6.13 -3.28 -16.61
C CYS A 83 -6.56 -4.63 -17.18
N ALA A 84 -5.91 -5.71 -16.76
CA ALA A 84 -6.38 -7.07 -16.97
C ALA A 84 -6.76 -7.69 -15.63
N ARG A 85 -7.86 -8.45 -15.63
CA ARG A 85 -8.40 -9.13 -14.46
C ARG A 85 -8.39 -10.63 -14.69
N TRP A 86 -7.99 -11.39 -13.68
CA TRP A 86 -8.06 -12.85 -13.67
C TRP A 86 -8.52 -13.38 -12.33
N LYS A 87 -9.55 -14.21 -12.33
CA LYS A 87 -10.04 -14.92 -11.18
C LYS A 87 -9.03 -16.00 -10.83
N LEU A 88 -8.41 -15.84 -9.67
CA LEU A 88 -7.46 -16.82 -9.15
C LEU A 88 -8.17 -18.17 -9.04
N PRO A 89 -7.58 -19.22 -9.63
CA PRO A 89 -8.09 -20.57 -9.47
C PRO A 89 -8.00 -21.02 -8.00
N SER A 90 -8.57 -22.18 -7.70
CA SER A 90 -8.49 -22.71 -6.32
C SER A 90 -7.03 -22.95 -5.91
N MET A 91 -6.72 -22.92 -4.60
CA MET A 91 -5.34 -23.15 -4.12
C MET A 91 -4.77 -24.48 -4.60
N GLU A 92 -5.62 -25.47 -4.88
CA GLU A 92 -5.24 -26.80 -5.39
C GLU A 92 -4.67 -26.75 -6.82
N GLU A 93 -4.98 -25.69 -7.57
CA GLU A 93 -4.55 -25.49 -8.96
C GLU A 93 -3.36 -24.52 -9.09
N LEU A 94 -2.91 -23.93 -7.97
CA LEU A 94 -1.78 -23.00 -7.94
C LEU A 94 -0.48 -23.73 -7.60
N ILE A 95 0.61 -23.34 -8.27
CA ILE A 95 1.95 -23.80 -7.90
C ILE A 95 2.38 -23.03 -6.65
N ILE A 96 2.27 -23.68 -5.49
CA ILE A 96 2.69 -23.14 -4.20
C ILE A 96 4.15 -23.54 -3.97
N GLY A 97 5.03 -22.55 -3.86
CA GLY A 97 6.39 -22.75 -3.38
C GLY A 97 6.60 -21.93 -2.12
N TYR A 98 6.92 -22.58 -0.99
CA TYR A 98 7.33 -21.97 0.28
C TYR A 98 6.76 -20.56 0.49
N ASP A 99 5.46 -20.49 0.78
CA ASP A 99 4.80 -19.25 1.21
C ASP A 99 4.57 -18.20 0.10
N ILE A 100 4.68 -18.59 -1.17
CA ILE A 100 4.44 -17.73 -2.34
C ILE A 100 3.68 -18.49 -3.43
N ILE A 101 2.63 -17.86 -3.98
CA ILE A 101 1.98 -18.19 -5.25
C ILE A 101 2.70 -17.43 -6.36
N LEU A 102 3.20 -18.16 -7.37
CA LEU A 102 3.78 -17.55 -8.56
C LEU A 102 2.74 -17.45 -9.68
N VAL A 103 2.56 -16.24 -10.21
CA VAL A 103 1.68 -15.97 -11.35
C VAL A 103 2.50 -15.46 -12.53
N TYR A 104 2.59 -16.28 -13.58
CA TYR A 104 3.21 -15.97 -14.85
C TYR A 104 2.22 -15.17 -15.71
N VAL A 105 2.51 -13.90 -15.94
CA VAL A 105 1.72 -13.01 -16.79
C VAL A 105 2.39 -12.88 -18.15
N GLU A 106 1.69 -13.26 -19.21
CA GLU A 106 2.04 -13.04 -20.60
C GLU A 106 1.08 -11.99 -21.17
N TRP A 107 1.58 -11.01 -21.92
CA TRP A 107 0.70 -10.06 -22.60
C TRP A 107 1.23 -9.63 -23.95
N THR A 108 0.30 -9.23 -24.83
CA THR A 108 0.61 -8.66 -26.14
C THR A 108 0.16 -7.19 -26.15
N ASP A 109 1.05 -6.30 -26.57
CA ASP A 109 0.74 -4.87 -26.74
C ASP A 109 0.01 -4.59 -28.06
N ALA A 110 -0.51 -3.37 -28.22
CA ALA A 110 -1.24 -2.95 -29.42
C ALA A 110 -0.43 -3.07 -30.74
N ILE A 111 0.90 -3.13 -30.67
CA ILE A 111 1.77 -3.30 -31.84
C ILE A 111 2.21 -4.75 -32.06
N GLY A 112 1.62 -5.71 -31.32
CA GLY A 112 1.80 -7.14 -31.52
C GLY A 112 3.00 -7.76 -30.81
N ARG A 113 3.70 -7.03 -29.93
CA ARG A 113 4.85 -7.59 -29.18
C ARG A 113 4.36 -8.34 -27.95
N THR A 114 4.84 -9.55 -27.77
CA THR A 114 4.56 -10.38 -26.58
C THR A 114 5.65 -10.19 -25.52
N LYS A 115 5.23 -10.01 -24.27
CA LYS A 115 6.08 -9.81 -23.09
C LYS A 115 5.62 -10.76 -21.97
N TYR A 116 6.51 -11.01 -21.01
CA TYR A 116 6.25 -11.92 -19.89
C TYR A 116 6.78 -11.35 -18.57
N LYS A 117 6.15 -11.72 -17.45
CA LYS A 117 6.65 -11.50 -16.09
C LYS A 117 6.14 -12.56 -15.12
N VAL A 118 6.92 -12.83 -14.08
CA VAL A 118 6.47 -13.58 -12.90
C VAL A 118 6.10 -12.62 -11.76
N ILE A 119 4.92 -12.79 -11.19
CA ILE A 119 4.43 -12.10 -9.99
C ILE A 119 4.51 -13.09 -8.83
N ALA A 120 5.15 -12.69 -7.73
CA ALA A 120 5.14 -13.42 -6.48
C ALA A 120 4.06 -12.84 -5.57
N ILE A 121 3.09 -13.67 -5.17
CA ILE A 121 2.02 -13.33 -4.24
C ILE A 121 2.29 -14.12 -2.95
N PRO A 122 2.44 -13.50 -1.78
CA PRO A 122 2.57 -14.23 -0.52
C PRO A 122 1.38 -15.19 -0.32
N SER A 123 1.64 -16.48 -0.11
CA SER A 123 0.63 -17.51 0.12
C SER A 123 0.31 -17.71 1.61
N GLU A 124 1.12 -17.18 2.52
CA GLU A 124 0.79 -17.20 3.94
C GLU A 124 -0.39 -16.25 4.22
N LEU A 125 -1.46 -16.86 4.69
CA LEU A 125 -2.63 -16.20 5.28
C LEU A 125 -2.20 -15.64 6.64
N ILE A 126 -1.57 -14.47 6.65
CA ILE A 126 -1.34 -13.69 7.88
C ILE A 126 -2.36 -12.55 7.88
N PRO A 127 -3.47 -12.68 8.63
CA PRO A 127 -4.35 -11.56 8.90
C PRO A 127 -3.57 -10.41 9.55
N PRO A 128 -3.91 -9.15 9.24
CA PRO A 128 -3.37 -8.04 10.03
C PRO A 128 -3.86 -8.13 11.47
N GLU A 129 -3.04 -7.69 12.40
CA GLU A 129 -3.39 -7.58 13.82
C GLU A 129 -3.21 -6.14 14.30
N VAL A 130 -3.93 -5.77 15.36
CA VAL A 130 -3.60 -4.56 16.13
C VAL A 130 -2.35 -4.84 16.96
N ALA A 131 -1.19 -4.43 16.44
CA ALA A 131 0.10 -4.66 17.07
C ALA A 131 0.30 -3.82 18.34
N ARG A 132 -0.12 -2.54 18.31
CA ARG A 132 0.00 -1.63 19.46
C ARG A 132 -1.11 -0.60 19.48
N THR A 133 -1.52 -0.19 20.68
CA THR A 133 -2.37 0.97 20.89
C THR A 133 -1.78 1.94 21.91
N ASN A 134 -2.09 3.21 21.74
CA ASN A 134 -1.89 4.23 22.76
C ASN A 134 -3.14 5.11 22.83
N PRO A 135 -3.95 5.05 23.89
CA PRO A 135 -3.74 4.31 25.13
C PRO A 135 -3.65 2.78 24.98
N LYS A 136 -2.92 2.12 25.87
CA LYS A 136 -2.85 0.65 25.93
C LYS A 136 -4.11 0.10 26.62
N ASP A 137 -4.47 -1.13 26.30
CA ASP A 137 -5.53 -1.83 27.02
C ASP A 137 -5.23 -1.91 28.53
N GLY A 138 -6.25 -1.65 29.35
CA GLY A 138 -6.19 -1.56 30.80
C GLY A 138 -5.45 -0.34 31.38
N SER A 139 -4.96 0.59 30.55
CA SER A 139 -4.15 1.72 31.04
C SER A 139 -4.98 2.90 31.55
N THR A 140 -4.41 3.65 32.51
CA THR A 140 -4.90 4.97 32.94
C THR A 140 -4.04 6.07 32.32
N VAL A 141 -4.67 7.07 31.70
CA VAL A 141 -4.00 8.14 30.94
C VAL A 141 -4.58 9.52 31.26
N ASN A 142 -3.86 10.59 30.97
CA ASN A 142 -4.41 11.95 31.09
C ASN A 142 -5.33 12.26 29.90
N ALA A 143 -6.57 12.70 30.16
CA ALA A 143 -7.57 12.96 29.13
C ALA A 143 -7.14 14.07 28.15
N GLU A 144 -6.62 15.18 28.67
CA GLU A 144 -6.19 16.32 27.85
C GLU A 144 -5.03 15.96 26.91
N GLU A 145 -4.09 15.15 27.38
CA GLU A 145 -2.98 14.66 26.57
C GLU A 145 -3.48 13.80 25.41
N VAL A 146 -4.41 12.88 25.66
CA VAL A 146 -5.00 12.03 24.62
C VAL A 146 -5.84 12.86 23.65
N ASN A 147 -6.62 13.83 24.12
CA ASN A 147 -7.38 14.73 23.24
C ASN A 147 -6.46 15.53 22.30
N ARG A 148 -5.28 15.97 22.80
CA ARG A 148 -4.30 16.73 22.02
C ARG A 148 -3.54 15.85 21.01
N LYS A 149 -3.04 14.70 21.45
CA LYS A 149 -2.20 13.80 20.64
C LYS A 149 -3.01 12.87 19.74
N GLY A 150 -4.19 12.47 20.18
CA GLY A 150 -5.04 11.45 19.58
C GLY A 150 -4.78 10.05 20.16
N ILE A 151 -5.71 9.14 19.90
CA ILE A 151 -5.53 7.71 20.12
C ILE A 151 -4.77 7.14 18.91
N ILE A 152 -3.72 6.38 19.15
CA ILE A 152 -2.90 5.76 18.13
C ILE A 152 -3.20 4.26 18.09
N VAL A 153 -3.39 3.73 16.88
CA VAL A 153 -3.50 2.29 16.61
C VAL A 153 -2.47 1.96 15.54
N GLU A 154 -1.57 1.03 15.84
CA GLU A 154 -0.56 0.50 14.91
C GLU A 154 -0.88 -0.96 14.60
N PHE A 155 -0.82 -1.31 13.32
CA PHE A 155 -1.13 -2.64 12.81
C PHE A 155 0.16 -3.43 12.50
N SER A 156 0.06 -4.75 12.39
CA SER A 156 1.17 -5.62 11.95
C SER A 156 1.54 -5.39 10.47
N ASP A 157 0.58 -4.94 9.67
CA ASP A 157 0.67 -4.81 8.22
C ASP A 157 0.04 -3.52 7.72
N GLN A 158 0.29 -3.20 6.44
CA GLN A 158 -0.40 -2.12 5.75
C GLN A 158 -1.89 -2.42 5.61
N ILE A 159 -2.73 -1.47 6.00
CA ILE A 159 -4.18 -1.60 5.98
C ILE A 159 -4.76 -1.00 4.69
N ASP A 160 -5.72 -1.71 4.08
CA ASP A 160 -6.52 -1.20 2.96
C ASP A 160 -7.52 -0.17 3.48
N THR A 161 -7.14 1.11 3.43
CA THR A 161 -7.95 2.22 3.95
C THR A 161 -9.14 2.58 3.06
N GLU A 162 -9.16 2.14 1.79
CA GLU A 162 -10.28 2.40 0.86
C GLU A 162 -11.46 1.46 1.13
N ARG A 163 -11.20 0.26 1.66
CA ARG A 163 -12.20 -0.76 1.98
C ARG A 163 -12.87 -0.59 3.34
N ASN A 164 -12.26 0.16 4.26
CA ASN A 164 -12.64 0.14 5.67
C ASN A 164 -13.63 1.26 6.04
N GLY A 165 -14.91 1.04 5.74
CA GLY A 165 -15.99 1.81 6.37
C GLY A 165 -16.13 1.43 7.85
N ASP A 166 -16.06 2.42 8.75
CA ASP A 166 -16.34 2.28 10.20
C ASP A 166 -15.52 1.21 10.96
N MET A 167 -14.21 1.11 10.72
CA MET A 167 -13.34 0.18 11.48
C MET A 167 -13.24 0.53 12.98
N PHE A 168 -13.28 1.83 13.30
CA PHE A 168 -13.09 2.31 14.66
C PHE A 168 -14.41 2.72 15.29
N THR A 169 -14.73 2.11 16.43
CA THR A 169 -15.86 2.54 17.27
C THR A 169 -15.34 2.86 18.67
N LEU A 170 -15.32 4.14 19.02
CA LEU A 170 -14.99 4.61 20.35
C LEU A 170 -16.27 4.93 21.13
N MET A 171 -16.39 4.41 22.35
CA MET A 171 -17.55 4.61 23.22
C MET A 171 -17.11 5.04 24.61
N ASP A 172 -17.93 5.86 25.28
CA ASP A 172 -17.80 6.13 26.71
C ASP A 172 -18.46 5.03 27.57
N SER A 173 -18.29 5.15 28.89
CA SER A 173 -18.85 4.25 29.90
C SER A 173 -20.38 4.09 29.84
N LYS A 174 -21.08 5.02 29.18
CA LYS A 174 -22.55 5.03 29.02
C LYS A 174 -22.99 4.46 27.67
N GLY A 175 -22.05 3.96 26.87
CA GLY A 175 -22.31 3.40 25.54
C GLY A 175 -22.54 4.46 24.46
N ARG A 176 -22.27 5.74 24.73
CA ARG A 176 -22.38 6.78 23.70
C ARG A 176 -21.15 6.73 22.81
N ARG A 177 -21.39 6.61 21.50
CA ARG A 177 -20.32 6.66 20.48
C ARG A 177 -19.73 8.07 20.43
N LEU A 178 -18.41 8.16 20.50
CA LEU A 178 -17.65 9.38 20.30
C LEU A 178 -17.18 9.43 18.84
N ASP A 179 -17.65 10.45 18.12
CA ASP A 179 -17.29 10.63 16.72
C ASP A 179 -15.91 11.28 16.61
N TRP A 180 -14.89 10.45 16.35
CA TRP A 180 -13.50 10.87 16.21
C TRP A 180 -13.08 10.78 14.75
N SER A 181 -12.37 11.79 14.28
CA SER A 181 -11.76 11.80 12.95
C SER A 181 -10.54 10.90 12.92
N VAL A 182 -10.34 10.20 11.80
CA VAL A 182 -9.21 9.27 11.61
C VAL A 182 -8.28 9.85 10.56
N SER A 183 -6.98 9.85 10.85
CA SER A 183 -5.92 10.08 9.87
C SER A 183 -4.94 8.92 9.84
N TRP A 184 -4.32 8.69 8.70
CA TRP A 184 -3.40 7.58 8.46
C TRP A 184 -1.98 8.06 8.18
N SER A 185 -1.00 7.27 8.57
CA SER A 185 0.36 7.38 8.05
C SER A 185 0.40 7.04 6.56
N SER A 186 1.44 7.50 5.86
CA SER A 186 1.59 7.26 4.41
C SER A 186 1.71 5.79 4.03
N ASP A 187 2.22 4.95 4.93
CA ASP A 187 2.33 3.50 4.76
C ASP A 187 1.06 2.74 5.18
N CYS A 188 0.03 3.45 5.69
CA CYS A 188 -1.21 2.87 6.19
C CYS A 188 -1.03 1.80 7.30
N ILE A 189 0.08 1.84 8.04
CA ILE A 189 0.33 0.95 9.20
C ILE A 189 -0.19 1.57 10.49
N LYS A 190 -0.37 2.90 10.53
CA LYS A 190 -0.73 3.64 11.73
C LYS A 190 -1.93 4.55 11.50
N ALA A 191 -2.95 4.38 12.33
CA ALA A 191 -4.08 5.28 12.43
C ALA A 191 -3.93 6.20 13.66
N THR A 192 -4.29 7.46 13.51
CA THR A 192 -4.43 8.43 14.60
C THR A 192 -5.86 8.94 14.63
N LEU A 193 -6.56 8.68 15.74
CA LEU A 193 -7.92 9.15 15.97
C LEU A 193 -7.85 10.44 16.79
N LYS A 194 -8.57 11.48 16.37
CA LYS A 194 -8.68 12.75 17.11
C LYS A 194 -10.13 13.15 17.34
N PRO A 195 -10.45 13.76 18.50
CA PRO A 195 -11.81 14.18 18.79
C PRO A 195 -12.28 15.22 17.78
N LYS A 196 -13.54 15.10 17.36
CA LYS A 196 -14.27 16.23 16.80
C LYS A 196 -14.71 17.13 17.97
N GLU A 197 -15.04 18.38 17.65
CA GLU A 197 -15.48 19.37 18.63
C GLU A 197 -16.64 18.83 19.49
N GLY A 198 -16.48 18.87 20.82
CA GLY A 198 -17.47 18.40 21.79
C GLY A 198 -17.47 16.89 22.03
N MET A 199 -16.58 16.14 21.37
CA MET A 199 -16.41 14.68 21.52
C MET A 199 -15.13 14.32 22.29
N GLU A 200 -14.55 15.27 23.01
CA GLU A 200 -13.34 15.09 23.81
C GLU A 200 -13.55 14.07 24.94
N LEU A 201 -12.49 13.35 25.26
CA LEU A 201 -12.43 12.54 26.48
C LEU A 201 -12.51 13.46 27.69
N LYS A 202 -13.15 12.98 28.74
CA LYS A 202 -13.31 13.65 30.03
C LYS A 202 -12.44 12.94 31.06
N PRO A 203 -11.90 13.64 32.06
CA PRO A 203 -11.24 13.05 33.22
C PRO A 203 -12.16 12.08 33.98
N GLY A 204 -11.57 11.06 34.63
CA GLY A 204 -12.27 10.12 35.51
C GLY A 204 -13.27 9.17 34.83
N GLU A 205 -13.19 8.99 33.51
CA GLU A 205 -14.13 8.18 32.73
C GLU A 205 -13.46 6.93 32.14
N VAL A 206 -14.29 5.98 31.72
CA VAL A 206 -13.88 4.75 31.04
C VAL A 206 -14.25 4.84 29.58
N TYR A 207 -13.33 4.42 28.71
CA TYR A 207 -13.51 4.39 27.27
C TYR A 207 -13.23 3.01 26.71
N VAL A 208 -14.01 2.64 25.69
CA VAL A 208 -13.87 1.39 24.95
C VAL A 208 -13.66 1.73 23.47
N LEU A 209 -12.48 1.39 22.95
CA LEU A 209 -12.18 1.40 21.53
C LEU A 209 -12.33 -0.02 20.98
N VAL A 210 -13.21 -0.17 19.99
CA VAL A 210 -13.34 -1.38 19.21
C VAL A 210 -12.71 -1.15 17.84
N VAL A 211 -11.80 -2.05 17.46
CA VAL A 211 -11.17 -2.11 16.15
C VAL A 211 -11.62 -3.40 15.48
N GLU A 212 -12.42 -3.29 14.42
CA GLU A 212 -12.91 -4.46 13.68
C GLU A 212 -13.10 -4.14 12.20
N ASN A 213 -13.37 -5.15 11.39
CA ASN A 213 -13.62 -4.99 9.94
C ASN A 213 -12.47 -4.31 9.18
N TYR A 214 -11.23 -4.60 9.57
CA TYR A 214 -10.03 -4.13 8.88
C TYR A 214 -9.37 -5.25 8.10
N TYR A 215 -8.77 -4.87 6.98
CA TYR A 215 -8.14 -5.79 6.04
C TYR A 215 -6.75 -5.27 5.68
N ASN A 216 -5.80 -6.17 5.48
CA ASN A 216 -4.52 -5.80 4.89
C ASN A 216 -4.68 -5.59 3.37
N LEU A 217 -3.63 -5.11 2.70
CA LEU A 217 -3.65 -4.86 1.26
C LEU A 217 -3.94 -6.10 0.40
N ILE A 218 -3.77 -7.31 0.95
CA ILE A 218 -4.04 -8.59 0.27
C ILE A 218 -5.48 -9.07 0.52
N GLY A 219 -6.21 -8.39 1.40
CA GLY A 219 -7.63 -8.63 1.67
C GLY A 219 -7.89 -9.62 2.80
N TYR A 220 -6.88 -9.99 3.60
CA TYR A 220 -7.08 -10.78 4.81
C TYR A 220 -7.68 -9.92 5.91
N LYS A 221 -8.76 -10.42 6.53
CA LYS A 221 -9.48 -9.71 7.59
C LYS A 221 -8.80 -9.93 8.92
N GLY A 222 -8.45 -8.84 9.61
CA GLY A 222 -7.95 -8.90 10.97
C GLY A 222 -9.02 -9.27 11.99
N GLU A 223 -8.57 -9.83 13.11
CA GLU A 223 -9.46 -10.15 14.22
C GLU A 223 -9.94 -8.90 14.95
N LYS A 224 -11.13 -8.98 15.55
CA LYS A 224 -11.68 -7.91 16.38
C LYS A 224 -10.79 -7.68 17.60
N SER A 225 -10.39 -6.43 17.82
CA SER A 225 -9.67 -6.01 19.02
C SER A 225 -10.52 -5.05 19.84
N ILE A 226 -10.52 -5.24 21.16
CA ILE A 226 -11.21 -4.38 22.12
C ILE A 226 -10.16 -3.83 23.06
N ILE A 227 -10.13 -2.51 23.19
CA ILE A 227 -9.18 -1.78 24.04
C ILE A 227 -10.00 -0.95 25.02
N ILE A 228 -9.81 -1.22 26.31
CA ILE A 228 -10.45 -0.51 27.40
C ILE A 228 -9.38 0.34 28.08
N PHE A 229 -9.65 1.63 28.28
CA PHE A 229 -8.72 2.50 28.99
C PHE A 229 -9.47 3.53 29.84
N PHE A 230 -8.75 4.07 30.83
CA PHE A 230 -9.28 4.96 31.84
C PHE A 230 -8.62 6.33 31.70
N THR A 231 -9.36 7.39 31.96
CA THR A 231 -8.77 8.72 32.16
C THR A 231 -8.56 8.98 33.64
N ALA A 232 -7.41 9.55 34.00
CA ALA A 232 -7.15 9.98 35.37
C ALA A 232 -8.13 11.09 35.78
N ASP A 233 -8.42 11.18 37.08
CA ASP A 233 -9.03 12.36 37.67
C ASP A 233 -8.04 13.54 37.59
N ASP A 234 -8.56 14.76 37.42
CA ASP A 234 -7.77 15.99 37.47
C ASP A 234 -7.30 16.35 38.89
#